data_AF-D7GWJ9-F1
#
_entry.id   AF-D7GWJ9-F1
#
_cell.length_a   1.000
_cell.length_b   1.000
_cell.length_c   1.000
_cell.angle_alpha   90.00
_cell.angle_beta   90.00
_cell.angle_gamma   90.00
#
_symmetry.space_group_name_H-M   'P 1'
#
loop_
_entity.id
_entity.type
_entity.pdbx_description
1 polymer ?
#
loop_
_entity_poly.entity_id
_entity_poly.type
_entity_poly.pdbx_seq_one_letter_code
_entity_poly.pdbx_strand_id
1 'polypeptide(L)' 'MKVWITKYALTRGIFEMEVKSTSRDGSTVYGSEWDEAYGSRDWYKRKTDAVKRAKEMRKREITRLENKIKKLKEKRFE' A
#
# COMPACT_ATOMS: atom_id res chain seq x y z
N MET A 1 9.11 -7.97 15.89
CA MET A 1 7.66 -8.20 15.63
C MET A 1 7.47 -8.40 14.14
N LYS A 2 6.60 -9.30 13.67
CA LYS A 2 6.30 -9.42 12.24
C LYS A 2 5.12 -8.52 11.83
N VAL A 3 5.22 -7.89 10.67
CA VAL A 3 4.18 -7.05 10.07
C VAL A 3 3.96 -7.40 8.60
N TRP A 4 2.80 -7.00 8.09
CA TRP A 4 2.39 -7.18 6.70
C TRP A 4 2.36 -5.84 5.99
N ILE A 5 3.15 -5.71 4.93
CA ILE A 5 3.34 -4.44 4.20
C ILE A 5 2.40 -4.38 2.99
N THR A 6 1.66 -3.27 2.87
CA THR A 6 0.71 -3.01 1.78
C THR A 6 1.12 -1.88 0.83
N LYS A 7 2.20 -1.14 1.12
CA LYS A 7 2.68 -0.02 0.27
C LYS A 7 2.75 -0.39 -1.23
N TYR A 8 3.18 -1.62 -1.52
CA TYR A 8 3.35 -2.14 -2.87
C TYR A 8 2.33 -3.23 -3.25
N ALA A 9 1.19 -3.29 -2.56
CA ALA A 9 0.20 -4.37 -2.73
C ALA A 9 -0.32 -4.54 -4.16
N LEU A 10 -0.38 -3.46 -4.95
CA LEU A 10 -0.88 -3.49 -6.32
C LEU A 10 0.19 -3.83 -7.36
N THR A 11 1.47 -3.79 -7.01
CA THR A 11 2.58 -4.05 -7.94
C THR A 11 3.35 -5.31 -7.57
N ARG A 12 3.76 -5.44 -6.30
CA ARG A 12 4.57 -6.55 -5.79
C ARG A 12 3.79 -7.51 -4.88
N GLY A 13 2.55 -7.19 -4.58
CA GLY A 13 1.75 -7.92 -3.59
C GLY A 13 2.05 -7.51 -2.15
N ILE A 14 1.45 -8.23 -1.21
CA ILE A 14 1.64 -8.03 0.23
C ILE A 14 2.77 -8.96 0.66
N PHE A 15 3.74 -8.44 1.39
CA PHE A 15 4.87 -9.21 1.92
C PHE A 15 5.03 -9.02 3.42
N GLU A 16 5.71 -9.98 4.04
CA GLU A 16 6.08 -9.93 5.45
C GLU A 16 7.35 -9.12 5.63
N MET A 17 7.43 -8.42 6.75
CA MET A 17 8.67 -7.76 7.19
C MET A 17 8.85 -7.98 8.69
N GLU A 18 10.09 -8.26 9.09
CA GLU A 18 10.47 -8.25 10.49
C GLU A 18 10.83 -6.83 10.92
N VAL A 19 10.16 -6.35 11.97
CA VAL A 19 10.36 -5.00 12.53
C VAL A 19 11.56 -5.02 13.48
N LYS A 20 12.60 -4.24 13.15
CA LYS A 20 13.74 -3.95 14.03
C LYS A 20 13.41 -2.88 15.07
N SER A 21 12.76 -1.80 14.65
CA SER A 21 12.38 -0.70 15.55
C SER A 21 11.12 0.01 15.07
N THR A 22 10.55 0.83 15.95
CA THR A 22 9.38 1.65 15.64
C THR A 22 9.67 3.10 15.97
N SER A 23 9.02 4.03 15.26
CA SER A 23 9.08 5.45 15.62
C SER A 23 8.52 5.69 17.03
N ARG A 24 8.85 6.85 17.61
CA ARG A 24 8.44 7.21 18.99
C ARG A 24 6.92 7.20 19.18
N ASP A 25 6.16 7.56 18.16
CA ASP A 25 4.69 7.54 18.13
C ASP A 25 4.11 6.18 17.69
N GLY A 26 4.96 5.21 17.35
CA GLY A 26 4.56 3.88 16.88
C GLY A 26 3.91 3.85 15.50
N SER A 27 3.87 4.97 14.77
CA SER A 27 3.21 5.05 13.46
C SER A 27 4.04 4.41 12.35
N THR A 28 5.36 4.42 12.48
CA THR A 28 6.30 3.93 11.47
C THR A 28 7.06 2.73 11.99
N VAL A 29 7.17 1.70 11.16
CA VAL A 29 7.98 0.51 11.41
C VAL A 29 9.23 0.55 10.53
N TYR A 30 10.36 0.19 11.12
CA TYR A 30 11.66 0.09 10.45
C TYR A 30 12.07 -1.37 10.36
N GLY A 31 12.38 -1.79 9.14
CA GLY A 31 12.90 -3.11 8.82
C GLY A 31 14.40 -3.22 9.03
N SER A 32 15.00 -4.20 8.37
CA SER A 32 16.42 -4.49 8.53
C SER A 32 17.32 -3.66 7.65
N GLU A 33 16.82 -3.27 6.49
CA GLU A 33 17.51 -2.48 5.49
C GLU A 33 17.24 -0.99 5.68
N TRP A 34 18.19 -0.14 5.27
CA TRP A 34 18.12 1.32 5.47
C TRP A 34 16.87 1.97 4.82
N ASP A 35 16.32 1.36 3.77
CA ASP A 35 15.17 1.86 3.02
C ASP A 35 13.81 1.26 3.46
N GLU A 36 13.81 0.36 4.45
CA GLU A 36 12.60 -0.32 4.91
C GLU A 36 11.83 0.46 5.98
N ALA A 37 11.36 1.66 5.62
CA ALA A 37 10.48 2.47 6.46
C ALA A 37 9.04 2.49 5.92
N TYR A 38 8.08 2.05 6.74
CA TYR A 38 6.66 2.00 6.38
C TYR A 38 5.80 2.72 7.42
N GLY A 39 5.04 3.71 6.96
CA GLY A 39 4.13 4.49 7.81
C GLY A 39 2.83 3.75 8.11
N SER A 40 2.01 4.29 9.00
CA SER A 40 0.84 3.63 9.60
C SER A 40 -0.22 3.12 8.62
N ARG A 41 -0.25 3.64 7.40
CA ARG A 41 -1.18 3.23 6.33
C ARG A 41 -0.66 2.09 5.45
N ASP A 42 0.62 1.76 5.62
CA ASP A 42 1.36 0.86 4.75
C ASP A 42 1.71 -0.46 5.41
N TRP A 43 1.39 -0.65 6.69
CA TRP A 43 1.67 -1.89 7.42
C TRP A 43 0.53 -2.29 8.36
N TYR A 44 0.41 -3.59 8.63
CA TYR A 44 -0.60 -4.16 9.51
C TYR A 44 -0.02 -5.31 10.35
N LYS A 45 -0.51 -5.47 11.58
CA LYS A 45 -0.13 -6.62 12.44
C LYS A 45 -0.76 -7.93 11.97
N ARG A 46 -1.96 -7.88 11.38
CA ARG A 46 -2.68 -9.06 10.89
C ARG A 46 -2.71 -9.09 9.37
N LYS A 47 -2.45 -10.27 8.80
CA LYS A 47 -2.51 -10.50 7.35
C LYS A 47 -3.88 -10.17 6.77
N THR A 48 -4.95 -10.50 7.52
CA THR A 48 -6.34 -10.24 7.11
C THR A 48 -6.62 -8.76 6.88
N ASP A 49 -6.08 -7.88 7.72
CA ASP A 49 -6.26 -6.44 7.63
C ASP A 49 -5.50 -5.87 6.44
N ALA A 50 -4.26 -6.35 6.23
CA ALA A 50 -3.48 -6.03 5.03
C ALA A 50 -4.20 -6.44 3.74
N VAL A 51 -4.77 -7.65 3.70
CA VAL A 51 -5.54 -8.15 2.55
C VAL A 51 -6.79 -7.31 2.31
N LYS A 52 -7.51 -6.95 3.37
CA LYS A 52 -8.68 -6.06 3.27
C LYS A 52 -8.28 -4.71 2.66
N ARG A 53 -7.21 -4.10 3.16
CA ARG A 53 -6.69 -2.85 2.63
C ARG A 53 -6.27 -2.96 1.16
N ALA A 54 -5.56 -4.02 0.78
CA ALA A 54 -5.15 -4.24 -0.60
C ALA A 54 -6.34 -4.39 -1.56
N LYS A 55 -7.42 -5.07 -1.13
CA LYS A 55 -8.68 -5.15 -1.90
C LYS A 55 -9.32 -3.77 -2.08
N GLU A 56 -9.33 -2.94 -1.04
CA GLU A 56 -9.81 -1.55 -1.14
C GLU A 56 -8.95 -0.69 -2.06
N MET A 57 -7.62 -0.82 -1.99
CA MET A 57 -6.69 -0.15 -2.90
C MET A 57 -6.96 -0.54 -4.35
N ARG A 58 -7.16 -1.84 -4.61
CA ARG A 58 -7.47 -2.34 -5.96
C ARG A 58 -8.75 -1.73 -6.50
N LYS A 59 -9.84 -1.74 -5.72
CA LYS A 59 -11.12 -1.15 -6.13
C LYS A 59 -10.98 0.34 -6.46
N ARG A 60 -10.34 1.12 -5.57
CA ARG A 60 -10.13 2.57 -5.78
C ARG A 60 -9.29 2.85 -7.02
N GLU A 61 -8.24 2.07 -7.24
CA GLU A 61 -7.35 2.26 -8.37
C GLU A 61 -8.03 1.93 -9.70
N ILE A 62 -8.82 0.84 -9.75
CA ILE A 62 -9.63 0.50 -10.93
C ILE A 62 -10.59 1.66 -11.27
N THR A 63 -11.36 2.15 -10.30
CA THR A 63 -12.28 3.29 -10.53
C THR A 63 -11.54 4.54 -11.02
N ARG A 64 -10.36 4.83 -10.46
CA ARG A 64 -9.53 5.95 -10.90
C ARG A 64 -9.07 5.77 -12.36
N LEU A 65 -8.64 4.57 -12.72
CA LEU A 65 -8.17 4.25 -14.07
C LEU A 65 -9.32 4.27 -15.08
N GLU A 66 -10.47 3.72 -14.75
CA GLU A 66 -11.69 3.78 -15.59
C GLU A 66 -12.08 5.23 -15.88
N ASN A 67 -12.08 6.10 -14.87
CA ASN A 67 -12.35 7.53 -15.05
C ASN A 67 -11.32 8.21 -15.96
N LYS A 68 -10.04 7.85 -15.84
CA LYS A 68 -8.99 8.35 -16.74
C LYS A 68 -9.22 7.87 -18.17
N ILE A 69 -9.56 6.59 -18.36
CA ILE A 69 -9.88 6.02 -19.67
C ILE A 69 -11.08 6.74 -20.28
N LYS A 70 -12.15 6.98 -19.51
CA LYS A 70 -13.32 7.73 -19.98
C LYS A 70 -12.93 9.12 -20.48
N LYS A 71 -12.18 9.89 -19.68
CA LYS A 71 -11.70 11.22 -20.06
C LYS A 71 -10.82 11.20 -21.31
N LEU A 72 -9.98 10.18 -21.47
CA LEU A 72 -9.15 10.01 -22.65
C LEU A 72 -9.99 9.72 -23.91
N LYS A 73 -11.05 8.90 -23.79
CA LYS A 73 -11.98 8.60 -24.89
C LYS A 73 -12.76 9.84 -25.36
N GLU A 74 -13.10 10.73 -24.43
CA GLU A 74 -13.86 11.96 -24.72
C GLU A 74 -12.96 13.12 -25.21
N LYS A 75 -11.65 12.96 -25.17
CA LYS A 75 -10.69 14.03 -25.48
C LYS A 75 -10.65 14.32 -26.98
N ARG A 76 -10.80 15.59 -27.34
CA ARG A 76 -10.51 16.13 -28.66
C ARG A 76 -9.24 16.98 -28.59
N PHE A 77 -8.51 17.07 -29.70
CA PHE A 77 -7.22 17.76 -29.77
C PHE A 77 -7.25 19.00 -30.70
N GLU A 78 -8.45 19.39 -31.13
CA GLU A 78 -8.76 20.52 -32.00
C GLU A 78 -9.85 21.39 -31.35
#